data_AF-A0A849XX97-F1
#
_entry.id   AF-A0A849XX97-F1
#
_cell.length_a   1.000
_cell.length_b   1.000
_cell.length_c   1.000
_cell.angle_alpha   90.00
_cell.angle_beta   90.00
_cell.angle_gamma   90.00
#
_symmetry.space_group_name_H-M   'P 1'
#
loop_
_entity.id
_entity.type
_entity.pdbx_description
1 polymer ?
#
loop_
_entity_poly.entity_id
_entity_poly.type
_entity_poly.pdbx_seq_one_letter_code
_entity_poly.pdbx_strand_id
1 'polypeptide(L)'
;MEKSVEFEIADYIKEVLEMKEVDPEGYSPLTLAYIGDSIYDLIIKTKVISEGNKQVKKLHQETSSMVQASAQSEMMRALQPLLTEEEHAVYRRGRNAKSVSPAKNQSLTDYRRATGFEALMGWLYLKREWKRMADLIKIGLDHLSECEEEKKQEK
;
A
#
# COMPACT_ATOMS: atom_id res chain seq x y z
N MET A 1 34.75 -5.72 13.08
CA MET A 1 33.76 -4.62 13.04
C MET A 1 32.45 -5.21 13.49
N GLU A 2 32.04 -4.90 14.72
CA GLU A 2 30.70 -5.25 15.19
C GLU A 2 29.69 -4.68 14.20
N LYS A 3 28.89 -5.54 13.57
CA LYS A 3 27.72 -5.08 12.84
C LYS A 3 26.80 -4.51 13.92
N SER A 4 26.73 -3.19 14.01
CA SER A 4 25.63 -2.52 14.69
C SER A 4 24.36 -3.17 14.18
N VAL A 5 23.62 -3.85 15.05
CA VAL A 5 22.31 -4.35 14.70
C VAL A 5 21.46 -3.11 14.50
N GLU A 6 21.20 -2.73 13.25
CA GLU A 6 20.21 -1.70 12.94
C GLU A 6 18.87 -2.26 13.41
N PHE A 7 18.44 -1.86 14.60
CA PHE A 7 17.16 -2.25 15.14
C PHE A 7 16.09 -1.40 14.46
N GLU A 8 15.27 -2.02 13.63
CA GLU A 8 14.15 -1.33 13.00
C GLU A 8 13.10 -0.99 14.07
N ILE A 9 12.37 0.12 13.91
CA ILE A 9 11.30 0.50 14.84
C ILE A 9 10.27 -0.64 15.01
N ALA A 10 10.05 -1.44 13.96
CA ALA A 10 9.19 -2.61 14.00
C ALA A 10 9.71 -3.70 14.95
N ASP A 11 11.03 -3.93 14.99
CA ASP A 11 11.65 -4.89 15.91
C ASP A 11 11.57 -4.40 17.36
N TYR A 12 11.81 -3.10 17.57
CA TYR A 12 11.65 -2.48 18.89
C TYR A 12 10.22 -2.59 19.43
N ILE A 13 9.23 -2.28 18.60
CA ILE A 13 7.83 -2.39 18.99
C ILE A 13 7.46 -3.84 19.31
N LYS A 14 7.93 -4.80 18.50
CA LYS A 14 7.67 -6.23 18.73
C LYS A 14 8.24 -6.70 20.07
N GLU A 15 9.47 -6.32 20.39
CA GLU A 15 10.11 -6.66 21.65
C GLU A 15 9.38 -6.04 22.84
N VAL A 16 9.17 -4.72 22.83
CA VAL A 16 8.55 -3.98 23.94
C VAL A 16 7.12 -4.43 24.22
N LEU A 17 6.38 -4.81 23.18
CA LEU A 17 5.00 -5.26 23.30
C LEU A 17 4.84 -6.79 23.36
N GLU A 18 5.93 -7.54 23.47
CA GLU A 18 5.95 -9.02 23.53
C GLU A 18 5.11 -9.67 22.42
N MET A 19 5.24 -9.14 21.19
CA MET A 19 4.47 -9.61 20.05
C MET A 19 4.89 -11.01 19.62
N LYS A 20 3.92 -11.80 19.16
CA LYS A 20 4.19 -13.13 18.60
C LYS A 20 4.72 -13.01 17.18
N GLU A 21 5.54 -13.99 16.80
CA GLU A 21 5.91 -14.18 15.40
C GLU A 21 4.67 -14.46 14.54
N VAL A 22 4.74 -13.98 13.30
CA VAL A 22 3.64 -14.00 12.35
C VAL A 22 4.07 -14.72 11.08
N ASP A 23 3.23 -15.64 10.60
CA ASP A 23 3.43 -16.31 9.31
C ASP A 23 2.53 -15.64 8.26
N PRO A 24 3.10 -14.88 7.30
CA PRO A 24 2.34 -14.18 6.28
C PRO A 24 1.46 -15.11 5.43
N GLU A 25 1.87 -16.36 5.23
CA GLU A 25 1.16 -17.30 4.33
C GLU A 25 -0.15 -17.83 4.92
N GLY A 26 -0.22 -17.86 6.26
CA GLY A 26 -1.41 -18.29 7.00
C GLY A 26 -2.52 -17.25 7.07
N TYR A 27 -2.27 -15.99 6.70
CA TYR A 27 -3.26 -14.93 6.86
C TYR A 27 -4.31 -14.89 5.76
N SER A 28 -5.52 -14.50 6.16
CA SER A 28 -6.59 -14.21 5.21
C SER A 28 -6.23 -12.97 4.38
N PRO A 29 -6.71 -12.86 3.13
CA PRO A 29 -6.40 -11.71 2.29
C PRO A 29 -6.91 -10.39 2.88
N LEU A 30 -8.01 -10.42 3.65
CA LEU A 30 -8.53 -9.23 4.32
C LEU A 30 -7.67 -8.84 5.54
N THR A 31 -7.05 -9.81 6.21
CA THR A 31 -6.07 -9.53 7.27
C THR A 31 -4.83 -8.87 6.71
N LEU A 32 -4.35 -9.35 5.56
CA LEU A 32 -3.24 -8.74 4.84
C LEU A 32 -3.60 -7.31 4.38
N ALA A 33 -4.79 -7.13 3.81
CA ALA A 33 -5.25 -5.81 3.40
C ALA A 33 -5.39 -4.83 4.57
N TYR A 34 -5.88 -5.30 5.73
CA TYR A 34 -6.01 -4.48 6.93
C TYR A 34 -4.70 -3.83 7.37
N ILE A 35 -3.61 -4.60 7.44
CA ILE A 35 -2.30 -4.03 7.79
C ILE A 35 -1.69 -3.25 6.61
N GLY A 36 -1.88 -3.74 5.37
CA GLY A 36 -1.35 -3.10 4.18
C GLY A 36 -1.90 -1.70 3.91
N ASP A 37 -3.18 -1.46 4.20
CA ASP A 37 -3.81 -0.14 4.15
C ASP A 37 -3.10 0.84 5.10
N SER A 38 -2.87 0.41 6.35
CA SER A 38 -2.17 1.23 7.35
C SER A 38 -0.72 1.54 6.95
N ILE A 39 -0.02 0.56 6.38
CA ILE A 39 1.36 0.73 5.92
C ILE A 39 1.44 1.68 4.73
N TYR A 40 0.57 1.51 3.74
CA TYR A 40 0.52 2.41 2.59
C TYR A 40 0.17 3.84 3.01
N ASP A 41 -0.86 4.03 3.85
CA ASP A 41 -1.24 5.34 4.39
C ASP A 41 -0.09 6.00 5.16
N LEU A 42 0.65 5.24 5.99
CA LEU A 42 1.82 5.76 6.70
C LEU A 42 2.93 6.22 5.74
N ILE A 43 3.22 5.44 4.69
CA ILE A 43 4.22 5.78 3.69
C ILE A 43 3.81 7.07 2.95
N ILE A 44 2.55 7.18 2.53
CA ILE A 44 2.06 8.37 1.84
C ILE A 44 2.06 9.60 2.77
N LYS A 45 1.62 9.47 4.03
CA LYS A 45 1.69 10.56 5.01
C LYS A 45 3.14 11.02 5.24
N THR A 46 4.07 10.08 5.36
CA THR A 46 5.51 10.39 5.50
C THR A 46 6.03 11.13 4.28
N LYS A 47 5.68 10.70 3.06
CA LYS A 47 6.03 11.40 1.82
C LYS A 47 5.45 12.82 1.81
N VAL A 48 4.15 12.99 2.07
CA VAL A 48 3.46 14.28 2.03
C VAL A 48 4.01 15.26 3.07
N ILE A 49 4.34 14.79 4.28
CA ILE A 49 4.97 15.62 5.32
C ILE A 49 6.40 16.01 4.92
N SER A 50 7.13 15.16 4.20
CA SER A 50 8.50 15.44 3.74
C SER A 50 8.59 16.58 2.71
N GLU A 51 7.49 16.89 2.02
CA GLU A 51 7.40 17.99 1.05
C GLU A 51 7.29 19.39 1.70
N GLY A 52 7.32 19.44 3.03
CA GLY A 52 7.34 20.67 3.81
C GLY A 52 6.10 20.88 4.68
N ASN A 53 6.17 21.89 5.53
CA ASN A 53 5.10 22.19 6.47
C ASN A 53 3.89 22.79 5.73
N LYS A 54 2.78 22.06 5.69
CA LYS A 54 1.50 22.49 5.10
C LYS A 54 0.41 22.44 6.16
N GLN A 55 -0.68 23.17 5.95
CA GLN A 55 -1.86 23.06 6.81
C GLN A 55 -2.39 21.61 6.80
N VAL A 56 -2.81 21.11 7.96
CA VAL A 56 -3.34 19.73 8.14
C VAL A 56 -4.42 19.39 7.11
N LYS A 57 -5.30 20.34 6.78
CA LYS A 57 -6.33 20.15 5.74
C LYS A 57 -5.72 19.83 4.36
N LYS A 58 -4.63 20.49 3.97
CA LYS A 58 -3.93 20.22 2.71
C LYS A 58 -3.22 18.86 2.74
N LEU A 59 -2.55 18.54 3.85
CA LEU A 59 -1.92 17.22 4.04
C LEU A 59 -2.94 16.09 3.89
N HIS A 60 -4.13 16.23 4.50
CA HIS A 60 -5.22 15.27 4.35
C HIS A 60 -5.75 15.18 2.92
N GLN A 61 -5.89 16.31 2.22
CA GLN A 61 -6.35 16.31 0.83
C GLN A 61 -5.37 15.59 -0.10
N GLU A 62 -4.07 15.90 0.00
CA GLU A 62 -3.01 15.25 -0.78
C GLU A 62 -2.87 13.76 -0.44
N THR A 63 -2.91 13.41 0.84
CA THR A 63 -2.89 12.00 1.25
C THR A 63 -4.10 11.26 0.68
N SER A 64 -5.31 11.81 0.85
CA SER A 64 -6.56 11.20 0.40
C SER A 64 -6.60 10.98 -1.11
N SER A 65 -5.98 11.85 -1.92
CA SER A 65 -5.97 11.67 -3.37
C SER A 65 -5.12 10.48 -3.82
N MET A 66 -4.09 10.11 -3.04
CA MET A 66 -3.20 8.98 -3.30
C MET A 66 -3.65 7.66 -2.65
N VAL A 67 -4.35 7.72 -1.50
CA VAL A 67 -4.77 6.50 -0.77
C VAL A 67 -6.17 6.02 -1.12
N GLN A 68 -6.97 6.80 -1.86
CA GLN A 68 -8.30 6.37 -2.28
C GLN A 68 -8.27 5.16 -3.23
N ALA A 69 -9.34 4.35 -3.20
CA ALA A 69 -9.45 3.12 -3.97
C ALA A 69 -9.27 3.30 -5.49
N SER A 70 -9.71 4.42 -6.06
CA SER A 70 -9.52 4.73 -7.48
C SER A 70 -8.05 4.92 -7.85
N ALA A 71 -7.27 5.60 -6.99
CA ALA A 71 -5.83 5.79 -7.19
C ALA A 71 -5.08 4.46 -7.07
N GLN A 72 -5.37 3.67 -6.04
CA GLN A 72 -4.77 2.34 -5.88
C GLN A 72 -5.14 1.40 -7.05
N SER A 73 -6.39 1.45 -7.52
CA SER A 73 -6.86 0.70 -8.71
C SER A 73 -6.10 1.10 -9.97
N GLU A 74 -5.81 2.39 -10.14
CA GLU A 74 -5.03 2.91 -11.26
C GLU A 74 -3.56 2.48 -11.18
N MET A 75 -2.93 2.59 -10.01
CA MET A 75 -1.57 2.05 -9.77
C MET A 75 -1.48 0.58 -10.16
N MET A 76 -2.47 -0.24 -9.78
CA MET A 76 -2.48 -1.67 -10.11
C MET A 76 -2.54 -1.96 -11.61
N ARG A 77 -2.91 -1.01 -12.47
CA ARG A 77 -2.81 -1.19 -13.93
C ARG A 77 -1.36 -1.25 -14.37
N ALA A 78 -0.51 -0.37 -13.84
CA ALA A 78 0.92 -0.33 -14.12
C ALA A 78 1.70 -1.43 -13.38
N LEU A 79 1.28 -1.80 -12.17
CA LEU A 79 2.02 -2.78 -11.36
C LEU A 79 1.80 -4.23 -11.78
N GLN A 80 0.61 -4.59 -12.30
CA GLN A 80 0.30 -5.98 -12.61
C GLN A 80 1.34 -6.69 -13.49
N PRO A 81 1.83 -6.11 -14.60
CA PRO A 81 2.86 -6.75 -15.44
C PRO A 81 4.21 -6.99 -14.74
N LEU A 82 4.45 -6.32 -13.61
CA LEU A 82 5.73 -6.35 -12.90
C LEU A 82 5.72 -7.33 -11.73
N LEU A 83 4.57 -7.90 -11.39
CA LEU A 83 4.43 -8.80 -10.25
C LEU A 83 5.02 -10.18 -10.57
N THR A 84 5.63 -10.80 -9.57
CA THR A 84 5.96 -12.22 -9.61
C THR A 84 4.69 -13.07 -9.51
N GLU A 85 4.80 -14.37 -9.77
CA GLU A 85 3.66 -15.28 -9.64
C GLU A 85 3.09 -15.34 -8.21
N GLU A 86 3.96 -15.27 -7.20
CA GLU A 86 3.59 -15.26 -5.78
C GLU A 86 2.85 -13.97 -5.41
N GLU A 87 3.38 -12.82 -5.83
CA GLU A 87 2.74 -11.51 -5.64
C GLU A 87 1.38 -11.45 -6.34
N HIS A 88 1.29 -11.99 -7.57
CA HIS A 88 0.03 -12.14 -8.29
C HIS A 88 -0.98 -13.02 -7.54
N ALA A 89 -0.53 -14.10 -6.90
CA ALA A 89 -1.40 -14.96 -6.12
C ALA A 89 -1.99 -14.19 -4.92
N VAL A 90 -1.16 -13.45 -4.18
CA VAL A 90 -1.62 -12.60 -3.05
C VAL A 90 -2.60 -11.53 -3.53
N TYR A 91 -2.23 -10.77 -4.57
CA TYR A 91 -3.10 -9.73 -5.16
C TYR A 91 -4.45 -10.30 -5.59
N ARG A 92 -4.46 -11.44 -6.31
CA ARG A 92 -5.71 -12.09 -6.76
C ARG A 92 -6.57 -12.55 -5.59
N ARG A 93 -5.96 -13.08 -4.53
CA ARG A 93 -6.69 -13.49 -3.32
C ARG A 93 -7.34 -12.27 -2.64
N GLY A 94 -6.63 -11.14 -2.52
CA GLY A 94 -7.19 -9.89 -1.99
C GLY A 94 -8.32 -9.34 -2.85
N ARG A 95 -8.10 -9.25 -4.17
CA ARG A 95 -9.09 -8.74 -5.14
C ARG A 95 -10.39 -9.55 -5.16
N ASN A 96 -10.29 -10.85 -4.94
CA ASN A 96 -11.43 -11.76 -4.95
C ASN A 96 -12.00 -12.02 -3.54
N ALA A 97 -11.43 -11.41 -2.50
CA ALA A 97 -11.92 -11.57 -1.14
C ALA A 97 -13.35 -11.03 -1.03
N LYS A 98 -14.23 -11.79 -0.36
CA LYS A 98 -15.60 -11.38 -0.12
C LYS A 98 -15.63 -10.48 1.13
N SER A 99 -15.36 -9.19 0.98
CA SER A 99 -15.62 -8.18 2.01
C SER A 99 -16.93 -7.42 1.75
N VAL A 100 -17.44 -6.80 2.82
CA VAL A 100 -18.71 -6.09 2.95
C VAL A 100 -18.82 -4.96 1.90
N SER A 101 -20.03 -4.74 1.39
CA SER A 101 -20.36 -3.85 0.28
C SER A 101 -19.56 -2.54 0.23
N PRO A 102 -19.13 -2.08 -0.96
CA PRO A 102 -18.42 -0.82 -1.12
C PRO A 102 -19.26 0.35 -0.59
N ALA A 103 -18.59 1.44 -0.20
CA ALA A 103 -19.26 2.70 0.09
C ALA A 103 -20.12 3.12 -1.11
N LYS A 104 -21.29 3.75 -0.87
CA LYS A 104 -22.38 3.97 -1.86
C LYS A 104 -21.97 4.59 -3.22
N ASN A 105 -20.79 5.19 -3.33
CA ASN A 105 -20.31 5.89 -4.52
C ASN A 105 -18.97 5.36 -5.09
N GLN A 106 -18.43 4.25 -4.57
CA GLN A 106 -17.18 3.67 -5.10
C GLN A 106 -17.47 2.58 -6.14
N SER A 107 -16.73 2.60 -7.24
CA SER A 107 -16.71 1.51 -8.21
C SER A 107 -16.31 0.21 -7.50
N LEU A 108 -17.19 -0.79 -7.56
CA LEU A 108 -16.91 -2.12 -6.99
C LEU A 108 -15.60 -2.71 -7.55
N THR A 109 -15.28 -2.41 -8.80
CA THR A 109 -14.03 -2.84 -9.44
C THR A 109 -12.82 -2.16 -8.83
N ASP A 110 -12.88 -0.85 -8.56
CA ASP A 110 -11.77 -0.11 -7.96
C ASP A 110 -11.55 -0.56 -6.52
N TYR A 111 -12.63 -0.72 -5.75
CA TYR A 111 -12.57 -1.23 -4.39
C TYR A 111 -11.89 -2.60 -4.34
N ARG A 112 -12.28 -3.54 -5.21
CA ARG A 112 -11.64 -4.87 -5.29
C ARG A 112 -10.16 -4.78 -5.65
N ARG A 113 -9.78 -3.94 -6.62
CA ARG A 113 -8.37 -3.78 -7.01
C ARG A 113 -7.54 -3.17 -5.89
N ALA A 114 -8.08 -2.16 -5.19
CA ALA A 114 -7.48 -1.57 -4.01
C ALA A 114 -7.26 -2.60 -2.89
N THR A 115 -8.27 -3.40 -2.54
CA THR A 115 -8.10 -4.48 -1.56
C THR A 115 -7.04 -5.51 -1.98
N GLY A 116 -6.91 -5.79 -3.28
CA GLY A 116 -5.83 -6.60 -3.81
C GLY A 116 -4.45 -5.96 -3.60
N PHE A 117 -4.32 -4.65 -3.86
CA PHE A 117 -3.10 -3.89 -3.63
C PHE A 117 -2.72 -3.86 -2.14
N GLU A 118 -3.67 -3.53 -1.27
CA GLU A 118 -3.48 -3.51 0.18
C GLU A 118 -3.02 -4.88 0.69
N ALA A 119 -3.63 -5.97 0.22
CA ALA A 119 -3.21 -7.32 0.58
C ALA A 119 -1.76 -7.61 0.16
N LEU A 120 -1.34 -7.15 -1.03
CA LEU A 120 0.04 -7.30 -1.49
C LEU A 120 1.01 -6.48 -0.61
N MET A 121 0.68 -5.24 -0.28
CA MET A 121 1.52 -4.40 0.59
C MET A 121 1.65 -5.01 1.99
N GLY A 122 0.56 -5.50 2.56
CA GLY A 122 0.59 -6.16 3.86
C GLY A 122 1.43 -7.43 3.85
N TRP A 123 1.34 -8.24 2.80
CA TRP A 123 2.15 -9.46 2.68
C TRP A 123 3.64 -9.17 2.54
N LEU A 124 4.03 -8.20 1.68
CA LEU A 124 5.42 -7.77 1.56
C LEU A 124 5.94 -7.18 2.88
N TYR A 125 5.11 -6.41 3.59
CA TYR A 125 5.45 -5.86 4.89
C TYR A 125 5.75 -6.97 5.92
N LEU A 126 4.87 -7.97 6.02
CA LEU A 126 5.05 -9.06 6.98
C LEU A 126 6.23 -9.98 6.62
N LYS A 127 6.56 -10.11 5.33
CA LYS A 127 7.79 -10.79 4.86
C LYS A 127 9.06 -9.95 5.02
N ARG A 128 8.96 -8.70 5.49
CA ARG A 128 10.06 -7.73 5.58
C ARG A 128 10.73 -7.43 4.23
N GLU A 129 9.96 -7.52 3.14
CA GLU A 129 10.43 -7.25 1.78
C GLU A 129 10.38 -5.74 1.48
N TRP A 130 11.06 -4.94 2.31
CA TRP A 130 10.98 -3.48 2.32
C TRP A 130 11.31 -2.85 0.98
N LYS A 131 12.41 -3.30 0.37
CA LYS A 131 12.86 -2.81 -0.93
C LYS A 131 11.80 -3.05 -2.00
N ARG A 132 11.26 -4.27 -2.08
CA ARG A 132 10.27 -4.64 -3.09
C ARG A 132 8.97 -3.85 -2.91
N MET A 133 8.52 -3.69 -1.67
CA MET A 133 7.34 -2.88 -1.33
C MET A 133 7.54 -1.41 -1.77
N ALA A 134 8.68 -0.81 -1.42
CA ALA A 134 9.00 0.57 -1.79
C ALA A 134 9.13 0.76 -3.31
N ASP A 135 9.78 -0.20 -4.01
CA ASP A 135 9.92 -0.19 -5.47
C ASP A 135 8.54 -0.19 -6.15
N LEU A 136 7.61 -1.05 -5.72
CA LEU A 136 6.25 -1.10 -6.27
C LEU A 136 5.45 0.18 -5.98
N ILE A 137 5.54 0.71 -4.75
CA ILE A 137 4.85 1.97 -4.40
C ILE A 137 5.36 3.12 -5.26
N LYS A 138 6.69 3.24 -5.41
CA LYS A 138 7.29 4.29 -6.25
C LYS A 138 6.78 4.20 -7.69
N ILE A 139 6.83 3.02 -8.31
CA ILE A 139 6.37 2.84 -9.69
C ILE A 139 4.89 3.21 -9.83
N GLY A 140 4.04 2.83 -8.87
CA GLY A 140 2.63 3.20 -8.89
C GLY A 140 2.41 4.71 -8.76
N LEU A 141 3.16 5.39 -7.89
CA LEU A 141 3.07 6.85 -7.72
C LEU A 141 3.58 7.61 -8.95
N ASP A 142 4.64 7.13 -9.59
CA ASP A 142 5.16 7.70 -10.84
C ASP A 142 4.08 7.61 -11.95
N HIS A 143 3.43 6.45 -12.11
CA HIS A 143 2.31 6.25 -13.06
C HIS A 143 1.13 7.19 -12.78
N LEU A 144 0.77 7.39 -11.51
CA LEU A 144 -0.30 8.34 -11.14
C LEU A 144 0.06 9.77 -11.55
N SER A 145 1.32 10.17 -11.37
CA SER A 145 1.80 11.51 -11.72
C SER A 145 1.74 11.73 -13.24
N GLU A 146 2.17 10.75 -14.03
CA GLU A 146 2.08 10.76 -15.50
C GLU A 146 0.61 10.90 -15.97
N CYS A 147 -0.29 10.10 -15.41
CA CYS A 147 -1.73 10.18 -15.71
C CYS A 147 -2.36 11.53 -15.36
N GLU A 148 -1.85 12.24 -14.34
CA GLU A 148 -2.32 13.58 -13.98
C GLU A 148 -1.81 14.66 -14.94
N GLU A 149 -0.59 14.50 -15.45
CA GLU A 149 0.01 15.41 -16.42
C GLU A 149 -0.68 15.32 -17.78
N GLU A 150 -0.97 14.12 -18.27
CA GLU A 150 -1.72 13.89 -19.52
C GLU A 150 -3.10 14.57 -19.48
N LYS A 151 -3.85 14.40 -18.39
CA LYS A 151 -5.17 15.03 -18.19
C LYS A 151 -5.13 16.56 -18.14
N LYS A 152 -3.97 17.16 -17.82
CA LYS A 152 -3.78 18.62 -17.84
C LYS A 152 -3.47 19.12 -19.25
N GLN A 153 -2.86 18.30 -20.09
CA GLN A 153 -2.54 18.64 -21.49
C GLN A 153 -3.76 18.51 -22.42
N GLU A 154 -4.73 17.68 -22.06
CA GLU A 154 -5.99 17.51 -22.79
C GLU A 154 -7.08 18.56 -22.48
N LYS A 155 -6.82 19.46 -21.53
CA LYS A 155 -7.75 20.53 -21.08
C LYS A 155 -7.29 21.90 -21.53
#